data_AF-A0A1R1XI50-F1
#
_entry.id   AF-A0A1R1XI50-F1
#
_cell.length_a   1.000
_cell.length_b   1.000
_cell.length_c   1.000
_cell.angle_alpha   90.00
_cell.angle_beta   90.00
_cell.angle_gamma   90.00
#
_symmetry.space_group_name_H-M   'P 1'
#
loop_
_entity.id
_entity.type
_entity.pdbx_description
1 polymer ?
#
loop_
_entity_poly.entity_id
_entity_poly.type
_entity_poly.pdbx_seq_one_letter_code
_entity_poly.pdbx_strand_id
1 'polypeptide(L)'
;MSNTLSQSDADIPQNIGQIEKDSESIRNLPEATAIGSRITDQKIPPPDTGYAWVILAAGTLNFMISFGSFNAFGVFSTYYLLTIFKDIDADVVAWISNITITMTLIGGLTASSIISKVGIRNTCYIGTAIGTIGLILSSFSTKIWHLVITQGIIYGFGSSLFVNISLLVQALWFQKRLGLAIGIISSGAGLGSLIMVPLITSTISKMGISWSFRILAIVYFVSTGIGGYLLKPRAEFNPNSKIFDFRMLKDPFLNILNAAGFFIQVGYTVPLLYFPASLKALGYSQTFSTNFIMVYSVTSIIGRLVSGQLADSIKPINILIVCHFITSVAIFTLWLLGKSLAPYAIFFALYGLFGVNFFSLGPSMISARYPIKRVSQANALYFLVLGLSVFIGIPLIGLAFQKLGNRVHFEQIIIISGTCFTISLIFLLILRFSMHKFPLPGE
;
A
#
# COMPACT_ATOMS: atom_id res chain seq x y z
N MET A 1 -51.54 -15.70 -70.94
CA MET A 1 -51.92 -17.13 -71.00
C MET A 1 -51.65 -17.68 -69.61
N SER A 2 -52.60 -17.74 -68.67
CA SER A 2 -53.88 -18.49 -68.58
C SER A 2 -53.74 -19.60 -67.53
N ASN A 3 -54.51 -19.46 -66.45
CA ASN A 3 -55.02 -20.42 -65.45
C ASN A 3 -54.58 -21.89 -65.53
N THR A 4 -54.32 -22.52 -64.37
CA THR A 4 -55.27 -23.42 -63.66
C THR A 4 -54.72 -23.94 -62.31
N LEU A 5 -55.66 -24.12 -61.37
CA LEU A 5 -55.53 -24.82 -60.09
C LEU A 5 -55.59 -26.35 -60.28
N SER A 6 -54.83 -27.12 -59.51
CA SER A 6 -55.25 -28.46 -59.02
C SER A 6 -54.48 -28.84 -57.75
N GLN A 7 -55.22 -29.16 -56.68
CA GLN A 7 -54.74 -29.81 -55.46
C GLN A 7 -54.37 -31.28 -55.74
N SER A 8 -53.33 -31.81 -55.10
CA SER A 8 -53.38 -33.09 -54.38
C SER A 8 -52.13 -33.31 -53.52
N ASP A 9 -52.39 -33.88 -52.35
CA ASP A 9 -51.54 -34.20 -51.19
C ASP A 9 -50.25 -35.05 -51.39
N ALA A 10 -49.49 -35.15 -50.28
CA ALA A 10 -48.37 -36.05 -49.90
C ALA A 10 -46.94 -35.50 -50.12
N ASP A 11 -46.01 -35.40 -49.17
CA ASP A 11 -45.91 -35.83 -47.75
C ASP A 11 -44.93 -34.91 -47.00
N ILE A 12 -45.29 -34.47 -45.80
CA ILE A 12 -44.42 -33.76 -44.83
C ILE A 12 -43.98 -34.78 -43.77
N PRO A 13 -42.69 -34.88 -43.39
CA PRO A 13 -42.30 -35.74 -42.28
C PRO A 13 -42.87 -35.23 -40.96
N GLN A 14 -43.63 -36.10 -40.30
CA GLN A 14 -44.15 -35.96 -38.93
C GLN A 14 -43.00 -35.74 -37.93
N ASN A 15 -42.78 -34.51 -37.44
CA ASN A 15 -41.99 -34.34 -36.20
C ASN A 15 -42.27 -33.05 -35.41
N ILE A 16 -43.50 -32.51 -35.47
CA ILE A 16 -43.89 -31.32 -34.69
C ILE A 16 -44.54 -31.73 -33.34
N GLY A 17 -45.09 -32.94 -33.22
CA GLY A 17 -45.74 -33.41 -31.99
C GLY A 17 -44.81 -33.83 -30.83
N GLN A 18 -43.51 -33.96 -31.07
CA GLN A 18 -42.54 -34.30 -30.02
C GLN A 18 -42.07 -33.05 -29.23
N ILE A 19 -42.16 -31.85 -29.83
CA ILE A 19 -41.62 -30.61 -29.24
C ILE A 19 -42.62 -29.99 -28.23
N GLU A 20 -43.93 -30.21 -28.40
CA GLU A 20 -44.95 -29.69 -27.47
C GLU A 20 -45.07 -30.50 -26.16
N LYS A 21 -44.87 -31.82 -26.19
CA LYS A 21 -44.93 -32.67 -24.97
C LYS A 21 -43.82 -32.41 -23.97
N ASP A 22 -42.66 -31.94 -24.42
CA ASP A 22 -41.55 -31.57 -23.53
C ASP A 22 -41.77 -30.20 -22.85
N SER A 23 -42.66 -29.36 -23.40
CA SER A 23 -42.97 -28.03 -22.86
C SER A 23 -44.01 -28.05 -21.72
N GLU A 24 -44.88 -29.07 -21.66
CA GLU A 24 -45.87 -29.22 -20.57
C GLU A 24 -45.33 -29.99 -19.36
N SER A 25 -44.31 -30.84 -19.52
CA SER A 25 -43.70 -31.58 -18.40
C SER A 25 -42.84 -30.71 -17.48
N ILE A 26 -42.40 -29.54 -17.94
CA ILE A 26 -41.57 -28.60 -17.17
C ILE A 26 -42.42 -27.66 -16.29
N ARG A 27 -43.73 -27.55 -16.54
CA ARG A 27 -44.64 -26.64 -15.78
C ARG A 27 -45.29 -27.25 -14.54
N ASN A 28 -45.19 -28.57 -14.32
CA ASN A 28 -45.89 -29.26 -13.22
C ASN A 28 -44.93 -30.09 -12.33
N LEU A 29 -43.89 -29.46 -11.79
CA LEU A 29 -43.17 -30.01 -10.64
C LEU A 29 -43.73 -29.41 -9.34
N PRO A 30 -44.08 -30.24 -8.34
CA PRO A 30 -44.66 -29.77 -7.09
C PRO A 30 -43.65 -28.91 -6.33
N GLU A 31 -44.16 -27.90 -5.60
CA GLU A 31 -43.40 -27.10 -4.64
C GLU A 31 -42.54 -28.02 -3.77
N ALA A 32 -41.23 -28.02 -4.06
CA ALA A 32 -40.24 -28.77 -3.32
C ALA A 32 -40.06 -28.13 -1.95
N THR A 33 -40.97 -28.52 -1.06
CA THR A 33 -40.90 -28.32 0.36
C THR A 33 -39.61 -28.98 0.86
N ALA A 34 -38.74 -28.17 1.44
CA ALA A 34 -37.81 -28.54 2.51
C ALA A 34 -37.22 -29.96 2.45
N ILE A 35 -36.27 -30.20 1.54
CA ILE A 35 -35.28 -31.27 1.73
C ILE A 35 -33.95 -30.62 2.13
N GLY A 36 -33.76 -30.51 3.44
CA GLY A 36 -32.47 -30.69 4.07
C GLY A 36 -31.38 -29.67 3.72
N SER A 37 -31.60 -28.42 4.08
CA SER A 37 -30.57 -27.47 4.48
C SER A 37 -29.64 -28.07 5.55
N ARG A 38 -28.61 -28.80 5.11
CA ARG A 38 -27.42 -29.14 5.91
C ARG A 38 -26.12 -28.71 5.22
N ILE A 39 -26.18 -27.66 4.43
CA ILE A 39 -25.01 -26.81 4.26
C ILE A 39 -25.07 -25.87 5.45
N THR A 40 -24.11 -26.01 6.38
CA THR A 40 -23.94 -25.11 7.51
C THR A 40 -24.13 -23.66 7.05
N ASP A 41 -25.22 -23.03 7.48
CA ASP A 41 -25.34 -21.59 7.59
C ASP A 41 -24.20 -21.14 8.52
N GLN A 42 -22.99 -21.00 8.00
CA GLN A 42 -22.05 -20.07 8.59
C GLN A 42 -22.74 -18.72 8.46
N LYS A 43 -23.32 -18.27 9.56
CA LYS A 43 -23.94 -16.95 9.71
C LYS A 43 -22.83 -15.92 9.50
N ILE A 44 -22.51 -15.59 8.24
CA ILE A 44 -21.47 -14.64 7.89
C ILE A 44 -21.86 -13.33 8.58
N PRO A 45 -21.01 -12.77 9.47
CA PRO A 45 -21.36 -11.58 10.20
C PRO A 45 -21.65 -10.43 9.22
N PRO A 46 -22.59 -9.53 9.53
CA PRO A 46 -22.89 -8.40 8.67
C PRO A 46 -21.64 -7.55 8.41
N PRO A 47 -21.49 -6.94 7.22
CA PRO A 47 -20.35 -6.08 6.94
C PRO A 47 -20.36 -4.86 7.87
N ASP A 48 -19.23 -4.20 8.04
CA ASP A 48 -19.10 -2.89 8.70
C ASP A 48 -19.58 -2.83 10.18
N THR A 49 -19.84 -3.97 10.83
CA THR A 49 -20.48 -4.04 12.16
C THR A 49 -19.78 -4.99 13.13
N GLY A 50 -19.96 -4.75 14.43
CA GLY A 50 -19.44 -5.59 15.51
C GLY A 50 -17.93 -5.82 15.43
N TYR A 51 -17.53 -7.06 15.17
CA TYR A 51 -16.12 -7.49 15.14
C TYR A 51 -15.28 -6.81 14.04
N ALA A 52 -15.90 -6.18 13.03
CA ALA A 52 -15.19 -5.37 12.04
C ALA A 52 -14.33 -4.27 12.67
N TRP A 53 -14.77 -3.67 13.78
CA TRP A 53 -14.01 -2.64 14.49
C TRP A 53 -12.81 -3.19 15.28
N VAL A 54 -12.90 -4.44 15.75
CA VAL A 54 -11.76 -5.14 16.37
C VAL A 54 -10.71 -5.45 15.33
N ILE A 55 -11.14 -5.92 14.15
CA ILE A 55 -10.27 -6.13 12.99
C ILE A 55 -9.60 -4.82 12.55
N LEU A 56 -10.35 -3.72 12.54
CA LEU A 56 -9.83 -2.40 12.22
C LEU A 56 -8.76 -1.98 13.22
N ALA A 57 -9.04 -2.07 14.53
CA ALA A 57 -8.08 -1.71 15.58
C ALA A 57 -6.80 -2.57 15.52
N ALA A 58 -6.94 -3.89 15.33
CA ALA A 58 -5.81 -4.81 15.18
C ALA A 58 -4.98 -4.49 13.93
N GLY A 59 -5.65 -4.22 12.79
CA GLY A 59 -5.00 -3.81 11.55
C GLY A 59 -4.25 -2.48 11.69
N THR A 60 -4.86 -1.49 12.34
CA THR A 60 -4.23 -0.18 12.60
C THR A 60 -3.02 -0.32 13.52
N LEU A 61 -3.11 -1.10 14.59
CA LEU A 61 -1.97 -1.36 15.49
C LEU A 61 -0.80 -2.00 14.74
N ASN A 62 -1.07 -3.02 13.92
CA ASN A 62 -0.04 -3.68 13.12
C ASN A 62 0.58 -2.73 12.09
N PHE A 63 -0.26 -1.99 11.36
CA PHE A 63 0.21 -1.01 10.36
C PHE A 63 1.04 0.09 11.02
N MET A 64 0.63 0.55 12.20
CA MET A 64 1.34 1.53 13.02
C MET A 64 2.74 1.05 13.39
N ILE A 65 2.90 -0.19 13.82
CA ILE A 65 4.21 -0.73 14.20
C ILE A 65 5.08 -0.99 12.97
N SER A 66 4.54 -1.61 11.92
CA SER A 66 5.29 -1.88 10.68
C SER A 66 5.77 -0.60 9.98
N PHE A 67 4.87 0.35 9.71
CA PHE A 67 5.22 1.61 9.04
C PHE A 67 5.83 2.66 9.99
N GLY A 68 5.55 2.60 11.29
CA GLY A 68 6.22 3.44 12.28
C GLY A 68 7.70 3.10 12.39
N SER A 69 8.02 1.81 12.47
CA SER A 69 9.41 1.32 12.47
C SER A 69 10.13 1.73 11.18
N PHE A 70 9.45 1.64 10.03
CA PHE A 70 9.94 2.11 8.74
C PHE A 70 10.42 3.57 8.79
N ASN A 71 9.58 4.48 9.31
CA ASN A 71 9.93 5.90 9.40
C ASN A 71 11.07 6.12 10.42
N ALA A 72 11.10 5.32 11.48
CA ALA A 72 12.15 5.40 12.50
C ALA A 72 13.52 4.86 12.05
N PHE A 73 13.62 4.12 10.95
CA PHE A 73 14.92 3.76 10.35
C PHE A 73 15.71 4.96 9.83
N GLY A 74 15.08 6.12 9.63
CA GLY A 74 15.80 7.39 9.43
C GLY A 74 16.69 7.77 10.62
N VAL A 75 16.25 7.46 11.85
CA VAL A 75 17.04 7.68 13.07
C VAL A 75 18.24 6.73 13.12
N PHE A 76 18.03 5.45 12.82
CA PHE A 76 19.11 4.47 12.72
C PHE A 76 20.13 4.88 11.64
N SER A 77 19.67 5.33 10.47
CA SER A 77 20.52 5.81 9.38
C SER A 77 21.39 6.98 9.82
N THR A 78 20.80 7.93 10.53
CA THR A 78 21.53 9.09 11.06
C THR A 78 22.59 8.65 12.08
N TYR A 79 22.25 7.72 12.98
CA TYR A 79 23.21 7.18 13.94
C TYR A 79 24.34 6.39 13.27
N TYR A 80 24.05 5.62 12.21
CA TYR A 80 25.06 4.92 11.42
C TYR A 80 26.09 5.88 10.84
N LEU A 81 25.64 6.96 10.22
CA LEU A 81 26.51 7.96 9.60
C LEU A 81 27.33 8.75 10.62
N LEU A 82 26.72 9.09 11.76
CA LEU A 82 27.35 9.99 12.74
C LEU A 82 28.19 9.27 13.79
N THR A 83 28.02 7.97 14.01
CA THR A 83 28.64 7.28 15.14
C THR A 83 29.40 6.01 14.75
N ILE A 84 28.81 5.13 13.93
CA ILE A 84 29.39 3.80 13.66
C ILE A 84 30.26 3.80 12.40
N PHE A 85 29.76 4.35 11.29
CA PHE A 85 30.37 4.29 9.97
C PHE A 85 30.76 5.68 9.48
N LYS A 86 31.49 6.42 10.32
CA LYS A 86 31.89 7.82 10.04
C LYS A 86 32.77 7.96 8.79
N ASP A 87 33.60 6.95 8.54
CA ASP A 87 34.59 6.95 7.46
C ASP A 87 34.08 6.30 6.17
N ILE A 88 32.81 5.86 6.16
CA ILE A 88 32.20 5.21 4.99
C ILE A 88 31.27 6.21 4.31
N ASP A 89 31.28 6.22 2.98
CA ASP A 89 30.40 7.05 2.19
C ASP A 89 28.92 6.85 2.56
N ALA A 90 28.21 7.97 2.69
CA ALA A 90 26.81 7.98 3.07
C ALA A 90 25.92 7.18 2.10
N ASP A 91 26.31 7.11 0.83
CA ASP A 91 25.61 6.35 -0.21
C ASP A 91 25.64 4.84 0.08
N VAL A 92 26.73 4.33 0.68
CA VAL A 92 26.85 2.90 1.05
C VAL A 92 25.95 2.58 2.24
N VAL A 93 25.87 3.47 3.23
CA VAL A 93 25.01 3.29 4.42
C VAL A 93 23.53 3.42 4.07
N ALA A 94 23.18 4.29 3.12
CA ALA A 94 21.80 4.49 2.65
C ALA A 94 21.16 3.23 2.07
N TRP A 95 21.95 2.27 1.56
CA TRP A 95 21.46 0.99 1.07
C TRP A 95 20.70 0.18 2.12
N ILE A 96 21.05 0.28 3.41
CA ILE A 96 20.35 -0.45 4.48
C ILE A 96 18.87 -0.04 4.48
N SER A 97 18.62 1.26 4.55
CA SER A 97 17.27 1.79 4.55
C SER A 97 16.60 1.55 3.21
N ASN A 98 17.25 1.84 2.08
CA ASN A 98 16.68 1.60 0.75
C ASN A 98 16.16 0.16 0.58
N ILE A 99 16.98 -0.85 0.89
CA ILE A 99 16.57 -2.26 0.82
C ILE A 99 15.44 -2.57 1.79
N THR A 100 15.46 -2.01 3.00
CA THR A 100 14.38 -2.20 3.99
C THR A 100 13.04 -1.71 3.42
N ILE A 101 13.01 -0.52 2.83
CA ILE A 101 11.82 0.07 2.22
C ILE A 101 11.34 -0.80 1.05
N THR A 102 12.25 -1.10 0.14
CA THR A 102 11.96 -1.92 -1.05
C THR A 102 11.37 -3.27 -0.66
N MET A 103 11.98 -3.98 0.28
CA MET A 103 11.50 -5.30 0.71
C MET A 103 10.16 -5.23 1.45
N THR A 104 9.94 -4.18 2.24
CA THR A 104 8.64 -3.95 2.91
C THR A 104 7.50 -3.77 1.90
N LEU A 105 7.77 -3.16 0.75
CA LEU A 105 6.77 -2.96 -0.32
C LEU A 105 6.65 -4.20 -1.21
N ILE A 106 7.76 -4.79 -1.66
CA ILE A 106 7.76 -5.90 -2.64
C ILE A 106 7.31 -7.24 -2.03
N GLY A 107 7.66 -7.52 -0.77
CA GLY A 107 7.49 -8.86 -0.19
C GLY A 107 6.02 -9.34 -0.11
N GLY A 108 5.06 -8.42 -0.28
CA GLY A 108 3.63 -8.70 -0.45
C GLY A 108 3.28 -9.64 -1.60
N LEU A 109 4.15 -9.78 -2.62
CA LEU A 109 3.99 -10.72 -3.73
C LEU A 109 3.75 -12.16 -3.25
N THR A 110 4.44 -12.53 -2.18
CA THR A 110 4.34 -13.88 -1.61
C THR A 110 3.15 -14.04 -0.68
N ALA A 111 2.57 -12.95 -0.17
CA ALA A 111 1.52 -12.99 0.84
C ALA A 111 0.29 -13.77 0.35
N SER A 112 -0.18 -13.52 -0.88
CA SER A 112 -1.34 -14.23 -1.46
C SER A 112 -1.13 -15.74 -1.52
N SER A 113 0.07 -16.18 -1.94
CA SER A 113 0.41 -17.60 -2.04
C SER A 113 0.52 -18.24 -0.67
N ILE A 114 1.16 -17.58 0.30
CA ILE A 114 1.29 -18.10 1.66
C ILE A 114 -0.09 -18.18 2.33
N ILE A 115 -0.93 -17.15 2.21
CA ILE A 115 -2.30 -17.15 2.75
C ILE A 115 -3.12 -18.30 2.18
N SER A 116 -2.97 -18.62 0.89
CA SER A 116 -3.69 -19.75 0.28
C SER A 116 -3.31 -21.11 0.88
N LYS A 117 -2.08 -21.26 1.40
CA LYS A 117 -1.55 -22.53 1.92
C LYS A 117 -1.75 -22.70 3.42
N VAL A 118 -1.54 -21.64 4.18
CA VAL A 118 -1.53 -21.71 5.66
C VAL A 118 -2.61 -20.85 6.32
N GLY A 119 -3.37 -20.07 5.55
CA GLY A 119 -4.38 -19.15 6.05
C GLY A 119 -3.81 -17.81 6.55
N ILE A 120 -4.71 -16.88 6.86
CA ILE A 120 -4.34 -15.50 7.23
C ILE A 120 -3.56 -15.45 8.56
N ARG A 121 -4.05 -16.13 9.61
CA ARG A 121 -3.44 -16.09 10.96
C ARG A 121 -2.02 -16.66 10.97
N ASN A 122 -1.82 -17.80 10.33
CA ASN A 122 -0.50 -18.42 10.29
C ASN A 122 0.48 -17.60 9.45
N THR A 123 0.01 -16.96 8.37
CA THR A 123 0.84 -16.00 7.61
C THR A 123 1.28 -14.83 8.50
N CYS A 124 0.40 -14.30 9.36
CA CYS A 124 0.79 -13.30 10.35
C CYS A 124 1.89 -13.82 11.28
N TYR A 125 1.75 -15.01 11.86
CA TYR A 125 2.79 -15.56 12.73
C TYR A 125 4.13 -15.78 12.04
N ILE A 126 4.12 -16.22 10.77
CA ILE A 126 5.32 -16.34 9.95
C ILE A 126 5.97 -14.96 9.76
N GLY A 127 5.19 -13.94 9.39
CA GLY A 127 5.68 -12.57 9.30
C GLY A 127 6.26 -12.05 10.61
N THR A 128 5.64 -12.39 11.75
CA THR A 128 6.05 -11.92 13.08
C THR A 128 7.37 -12.55 13.44
N ALA A 129 7.50 -13.87 13.24
CA ALA A 129 8.72 -14.60 13.50
C ALA A 129 9.87 -14.07 12.63
N ILE A 130 9.67 -13.96 11.32
CA ILE A 130 10.70 -13.46 10.39
C ILE A 130 11.11 -12.03 10.75
N GLY A 131 10.15 -11.13 10.95
CA GLY A 131 10.41 -9.73 11.31
C GLY A 131 11.17 -9.59 12.62
N THR A 132 10.75 -10.33 13.65
CA THR A 132 11.38 -10.32 14.98
C THR A 132 12.79 -10.87 14.93
N ILE A 133 13.00 -11.99 14.21
CA ILE A 133 14.34 -12.58 14.00
C ILE A 133 15.24 -11.58 13.29
N GLY A 134 14.75 -10.90 12.25
CA GLY A 134 15.48 -9.85 11.54
C GLY A 134 16.00 -8.77 12.50
N LEU A 135 15.12 -8.22 13.33
CA LEU A 135 15.49 -7.17 14.30
C LEU A 135 16.46 -7.68 15.40
N ILE A 136 16.25 -8.89 15.92
CA ILE A 136 17.17 -9.49 16.90
C ILE A 136 18.56 -9.68 16.30
N LEU A 137 18.64 -10.22 15.08
CA LEU A 137 19.91 -10.41 14.37
C LEU A 137 20.59 -9.06 14.04
N SER A 138 19.81 -8.01 13.74
CA SER A 138 20.35 -6.65 13.59
C SER A 138 21.04 -6.15 14.87
N SER A 139 20.60 -6.58 16.05
CA SER A 139 21.24 -6.17 17.32
C SER A 139 22.69 -6.66 17.48
N PHE A 140 23.07 -7.71 16.76
CA PHE A 140 24.43 -8.29 16.75
C PHE A 140 25.25 -7.88 15.52
N SER A 141 24.71 -7.01 14.68
CA SER A 141 25.34 -6.64 13.41
C SER A 141 26.46 -5.61 13.60
N THR A 142 27.65 -5.94 13.11
CA THR A 142 28.84 -5.08 13.15
C THR A 142 29.22 -4.48 11.80
N LYS A 143 28.80 -5.11 10.70
CA LYS A 143 29.12 -4.69 9.32
C LYS A 143 27.86 -4.23 8.60
N ILE A 144 28.00 -3.33 7.62
CA ILE A 144 26.90 -2.79 6.81
C ILE A 144 26.11 -3.93 6.14
N TRP A 145 26.79 -4.92 5.55
CA TRP A 145 26.10 -6.02 4.89
C TRP A 145 25.30 -6.92 5.86
N HIS A 146 25.72 -7.03 7.13
CA HIS A 146 24.89 -7.71 8.15
C HIS A 146 23.56 -6.97 8.33
N LEU A 147 23.59 -5.63 8.39
CA LEU A 147 22.39 -4.81 8.52
C LEU A 147 21.53 -4.85 7.25
N VAL A 148 22.13 -4.83 6.06
CA VAL A 148 21.38 -4.98 4.80
C VAL A 148 20.60 -6.31 4.78
N ILE A 149 21.21 -7.41 5.22
CA ILE A 149 20.52 -8.70 5.26
C ILE A 149 19.48 -8.75 6.38
N THR A 150 19.84 -8.38 7.61
CA THR A 150 18.98 -8.56 8.80
C THR A 150 17.86 -7.53 8.87
N GLN A 151 18.21 -6.23 8.79
CA GLN A 151 17.26 -5.12 8.84
C GLN A 151 16.57 -4.92 7.48
N GLY A 152 17.34 -4.99 6.40
CA GLY A 152 16.82 -4.78 5.04
C GLY A 152 15.94 -5.92 4.56
N ILE A 153 16.54 -7.09 4.35
CA ILE A 153 15.87 -8.22 3.69
C ILE A 153 14.95 -8.96 4.66
N ILE A 154 15.47 -9.46 5.78
CA ILE A 154 14.72 -10.32 6.70
C ILE A 154 13.58 -9.53 7.35
N TYR A 155 13.88 -8.43 8.04
CA TYR A 155 12.84 -7.62 8.65
C TYR A 155 11.88 -7.01 7.61
N GLY A 156 12.41 -6.47 6.50
CA GLY A 156 11.58 -5.90 5.44
C GLY A 156 10.58 -6.91 4.87
N PHE A 157 11.02 -8.14 4.60
CA PHE A 157 10.13 -9.21 4.14
C PHE A 157 9.08 -9.59 5.20
N GLY A 158 9.47 -9.77 6.48
CA GLY A 158 8.53 -10.05 7.56
C GLY A 158 7.45 -8.96 7.72
N SER A 159 7.87 -7.69 7.67
CA SER A 159 6.98 -6.53 7.73
C SER A 159 6.03 -6.45 6.52
N SER A 160 6.51 -6.81 5.33
CA SER A 160 5.70 -6.78 4.10
C SER A 160 4.45 -7.67 4.18
N LEU A 161 4.57 -8.87 4.78
CA LEU A 161 3.45 -9.81 4.93
C LEU A 161 2.35 -9.16 5.77
N PHE A 162 2.73 -8.47 6.85
CA PHE A 162 1.79 -7.78 7.72
C PHE A 162 1.10 -6.60 7.07
N VAL A 163 1.84 -5.76 6.36
CA VAL A 163 1.28 -4.61 5.64
C VAL A 163 0.19 -5.08 4.68
N ASN A 164 0.46 -6.15 3.94
CA ASN A 164 -0.49 -6.69 2.96
C ASN A 164 -1.72 -7.31 3.63
N ILE A 165 -1.54 -8.13 4.67
CA ILE A 165 -2.66 -8.73 5.39
C ILE A 165 -3.52 -7.66 6.07
N SER A 166 -2.89 -6.65 6.67
CA SER A 166 -3.60 -5.59 7.40
C SER A 166 -4.50 -4.76 6.50
N LEU A 167 -4.15 -4.60 5.22
CA LEU A 167 -5.02 -3.96 4.22
C LEU A 167 -6.07 -4.94 3.67
N LEU A 168 -5.67 -6.17 3.35
CA LEU A 168 -6.53 -7.19 2.76
C LEU A 168 -7.73 -7.53 3.64
N VAL A 169 -7.51 -7.81 4.93
CA VAL A 169 -8.57 -8.26 5.85
C VAL A 169 -9.68 -7.21 5.96
N GLN A 170 -9.36 -5.94 5.77
CA GLN A 170 -10.30 -4.83 5.91
C GLN A 170 -11.23 -4.76 4.72
N ALA A 171 -10.68 -5.00 3.52
CA ALA A 171 -11.47 -5.20 2.31
C ALA A 171 -12.40 -6.43 2.40
N LEU A 172 -12.13 -7.40 3.30
CA LEU A 172 -13.05 -8.52 3.56
C LEU A 172 -14.17 -8.15 4.53
N TRP A 173 -13.92 -7.25 5.48
CA TRP A 173 -14.88 -6.92 6.56
C TRP A 173 -15.74 -5.68 6.27
N PHE A 174 -15.19 -4.71 5.54
CA PHE A 174 -15.85 -3.45 5.25
C PHE A 174 -16.31 -3.38 3.79
N GLN A 175 -17.51 -2.85 3.57
CA GLN A 175 -18.10 -2.65 2.24
C GLN A 175 -18.58 -1.21 2.08
N LYS A 176 -19.48 -0.75 2.95
CA LYS A 176 -20.04 0.61 2.90
C LYS A 176 -19.08 1.66 3.42
N ARG A 177 -18.20 1.29 4.37
CA ARG A 177 -17.24 2.19 5.03
C ARG A 177 -15.80 1.80 4.75
N LEU A 178 -15.55 1.21 3.57
CA LEU A 178 -14.23 0.67 3.22
C LEU A 178 -13.17 1.77 3.11
N GLY A 179 -13.53 2.92 2.52
CA GLY A 179 -12.64 4.09 2.42
C GLY A 179 -12.24 4.60 3.81
N LEU A 180 -13.21 4.79 4.71
CA LEU A 180 -12.94 5.17 6.10
C LEU A 180 -12.02 4.16 6.81
N ALA A 181 -12.28 2.86 6.67
CA ALA A 181 -11.47 1.80 7.28
C ALA A 181 -10.01 1.83 6.77
N ILE A 182 -9.81 1.93 5.45
CA ILE A 182 -8.46 2.05 4.85
C ILE A 182 -7.79 3.36 5.29
N GLY A 183 -8.54 4.46 5.39
CA GLY A 183 -8.06 5.75 5.89
C GLY A 183 -7.54 5.66 7.33
N ILE A 184 -8.28 5.02 8.24
CA ILE A 184 -7.88 4.83 9.64
C ILE A 184 -6.60 3.99 9.75
N ILE A 185 -6.50 2.89 8.99
CA ILE A 185 -5.34 1.99 9.07
C ILE A 185 -4.09 2.65 8.51
N SER A 186 -4.22 3.27 7.34
CA SER A 186 -3.11 3.98 6.72
C SER A 186 -2.64 5.17 7.56
N SER A 187 -3.54 5.80 8.33
CA SER A 187 -3.19 6.82 9.32
C SER A 187 -2.33 6.27 10.46
N GLY A 188 -2.41 4.96 10.72
CA GLY A 188 -1.51 4.25 11.63
C GLY A 188 -0.04 4.49 11.31
N ALA A 189 0.36 4.67 10.04
CA ALA A 189 1.74 4.99 9.69
C ALA A 189 2.24 6.30 10.33
N GLY A 190 1.41 7.34 10.34
CA GLY A 190 1.74 8.62 10.95
C GLY A 190 1.69 8.56 12.48
N LEU A 191 0.75 7.82 13.06
CA LEU A 191 0.73 7.62 14.51
C LEU A 191 1.96 6.81 14.97
N GLY A 192 2.37 5.85 14.15
CA GLY A 192 3.52 4.99 14.39
C GLY A 192 4.82 5.77 14.36
N SER A 193 5.00 6.72 13.44
CA SER A 193 6.19 7.57 13.43
C SER A 193 6.26 8.45 14.69
N LEU A 194 5.14 9.01 15.15
CA LEU A 194 5.08 9.84 16.36
C LEU A 194 5.47 9.08 17.63
N ILE A 195 5.21 7.77 17.70
CA ILE A 195 5.55 6.93 18.85
C ILE A 195 6.95 6.31 18.70
N MET A 196 7.24 5.72 17.53
CA MET A 196 8.45 4.92 17.32
C MET A 196 9.70 5.78 17.18
N VAL A 197 9.62 6.96 16.57
CA VAL A 197 10.79 7.84 16.37
C VAL A 197 11.36 8.31 17.73
N PRO A 198 10.57 8.87 18.67
CA PRO A 198 11.08 9.22 20.00
C PRO A 198 11.54 8.00 20.80
N LEU A 199 10.81 6.88 20.74
CA LEU A 199 11.16 5.64 21.42
C LEU A 199 12.56 5.16 21.01
N ILE A 200 12.81 5.04 19.70
CA ILE A 200 14.09 4.60 19.16
C ILE A 200 15.20 5.62 19.47
N THR A 201 14.92 6.91 19.33
CA THR A 201 15.89 7.98 19.64
C THR A 201 16.32 7.92 21.11
N SER A 202 15.37 7.81 22.05
CA SER A 202 15.67 7.72 23.48
C SER A 202 16.35 6.41 23.85
N THR A 203 16.04 5.31 23.16
CA THR A 203 16.64 4.02 23.46
C THR A 203 18.09 3.96 22.96
N ILE A 204 18.34 4.51 21.78
CA ILE A 204 19.70 4.66 21.23
C ILE A 204 20.57 5.52 22.16
N SER A 205 20.05 6.67 22.64
CA SER A 205 20.85 7.57 23.49
C SER A 205 21.17 7.00 24.87
N LYS A 206 20.26 6.22 25.47
CA LYS A 206 20.44 5.67 26.84
C LYS A 206 21.10 4.30 26.88
N MET A 207 20.78 3.43 25.93
CA MET A 207 21.13 2.00 25.97
C MET A 207 21.95 1.54 24.76
N GLY A 208 22.21 2.43 23.80
CA GLY A 208 22.91 2.12 22.57
C GLY A 208 22.02 1.42 21.53
N ILE A 209 22.60 1.23 20.34
CA ILE A 209 21.87 0.73 19.17
C ILE A 209 21.41 -0.72 19.29
N SER A 210 22.21 -1.60 19.90
CA SER A 210 21.88 -3.02 20.04
C SER A 210 20.63 -3.23 20.90
N TRP A 211 20.51 -2.51 22.02
CA TRP A 211 19.31 -2.56 22.85
C TRP A 211 18.10 -1.90 22.18
N SER A 212 18.33 -0.87 21.36
CA SER A 212 17.26 -0.28 20.52
C SER A 212 16.64 -1.30 19.58
N PHE A 213 17.47 -2.11 18.90
CA PHE A 213 16.97 -3.20 18.05
C PHE A 213 16.21 -4.27 18.82
N ARG A 214 16.67 -4.65 20.02
CA ARG A 214 16.00 -5.65 20.87
C ARG A 214 14.65 -5.15 21.38
N ILE A 215 14.58 -3.91 21.84
CA ILE A 215 13.33 -3.29 22.30
C ILE A 215 12.34 -3.19 21.13
N LEU A 216 12.82 -2.78 19.95
CA LEU A 216 12.01 -2.75 18.74
C LEU A 216 11.49 -4.15 18.37
N ALA A 217 12.33 -5.19 18.49
CA ALA A 217 11.92 -6.57 18.25
C ALA A 217 10.83 -7.04 19.21
N ILE A 218 10.94 -6.71 20.50
CA ILE A 218 9.93 -7.06 21.51
C ILE A 218 8.60 -6.35 21.21
N VAL A 219 8.64 -5.04 20.94
CA VAL A 219 7.46 -4.25 20.59
C VAL A 219 6.80 -4.79 19.31
N TYR A 220 7.61 -5.11 18.31
CA TYR A 220 7.15 -5.71 17.06
C TYR A 220 6.49 -7.08 17.30
N PHE A 221 7.15 -7.97 18.04
CA PHE A 221 6.66 -9.31 18.35
C PHE A 221 5.33 -9.29 19.10
N VAL A 222 5.23 -8.51 20.17
CA VAL A 222 4.02 -8.42 21.00
C VAL A 222 2.87 -7.82 20.20
N SER A 223 3.11 -6.68 19.55
CA SER A 223 2.03 -5.96 18.84
C SER A 223 1.53 -6.76 17.64
N THR A 224 2.44 -7.28 16.81
CA THR A 224 2.06 -8.04 15.61
C THR A 224 1.56 -9.45 15.95
N GLY A 225 2.01 -10.05 17.05
CA GLY A 225 1.49 -11.32 17.56
C GLY A 225 0.04 -11.19 18.05
N ILE A 226 -0.26 -10.17 18.86
CA ILE A 226 -1.62 -9.88 19.33
C ILE A 226 -2.52 -9.51 18.14
N GLY A 227 -2.06 -8.59 17.28
CA GLY A 227 -2.82 -8.19 16.10
C GLY A 227 -3.07 -9.36 15.14
N GLY A 228 -2.06 -10.20 14.90
CA GLY A 228 -2.16 -11.40 14.08
C GLY A 228 -3.18 -12.43 14.60
N TYR A 229 -3.27 -12.60 15.93
CA TYR A 229 -4.28 -13.46 16.56
C TYR A 229 -5.71 -12.95 16.34
N LEU A 230 -5.91 -11.63 16.46
CA LEU A 230 -7.22 -10.99 16.31
C LEU A 230 -7.71 -10.99 14.86
N LEU A 231 -6.79 -10.89 13.88
CA LEU A 231 -7.10 -10.91 12.46
C LEU A 231 -7.68 -12.27 12.04
N LYS A 232 -8.87 -12.24 11.43
CA LYS A 232 -9.53 -13.41 10.85
C LYS A 232 -10.33 -12.97 9.62
N PRO A 233 -10.50 -13.83 8.60
CA PRO A 233 -11.36 -13.49 7.48
C PRO A 233 -12.83 -13.46 7.91
N ARG A 234 -13.66 -12.69 7.19
CA ARG A 234 -15.10 -12.57 7.44
C ARG A 234 -15.88 -13.82 7.01
N ALA A 235 -15.46 -14.42 5.90
CA ALA A 235 -15.96 -15.67 5.34
C ALA A 235 -14.76 -16.48 4.82
N GLU A 236 -14.96 -17.74 4.44
CA GLU A 236 -13.88 -18.54 3.86
C GLU A 236 -13.19 -17.81 2.71
N PHE A 237 -11.90 -17.55 2.88
CA PHE A 237 -11.09 -16.79 1.93
C PHE A 237 -9.98 -17.67 1.39
N ASN A 238 -10.17 -18.15 0.17
CA ASN A 238 -9.21 -18.97 -0.57
C ASN A 238 -8.64 -18.13 -1.73
N PRO A 239 -7.56 -17.36 -1.51
CA PRO A 239 -6.92 -16.60 -2.56
C PRO A 239 -6.22 -17.53 -3.56
N ASN A 240 -5.90 -16.99 -4.73
CA ASN A 240 -5.12 -17.71 -5.73
C ASN A 240 -3.72 -18.08 -5.16
N SER A 241 -3.34 -19.34 -5.31
CA SER A 241 -2.09 -19.87 -4.77
C SER A 241 -0.84 -19.49 -5.56
N LYS A 242 -1.00 -18.95 -6.79
CA LYS A 242 0.11 -18.46 -7.61
C LYS A 242 0.68 -17.16 -7.03
N ILE A 243 2.00 -17.13 -6.86
CA ILE A 243 2.77 -15.95 -6.42
C ILE A 243 2.59 -14.80 -7.40
N PHE A 244 2.62 -15.09 -8.70
CA PHE A 244 2.48 -14.09 -9.75
C PHE A 244 1.60 -14.61 -10.88
N ASP A 245 0.66 -13.78 -11.35
CA ASP A 245 -0.10 -14.04 -12.57
C ASP A 245 0.28 -13.02 -13.64
N PHE A 246 1.11 -13.44 -14.59
CA PHE A 246 1.60 -12.60 -15.69
C PHE A 246 0.47 -11.99 -16.55
N ARG A 247 -0.75 -12.55 -16.51
CA ARG A 247 -1.91 -11.99 -17.21
C ARG A 247 -2.27 -10.59 -16.69
N MET A 248 -1.97 -10.30 -15.42
CA MET A 248 -2.24 -8.99 -14.81
C MET A 248 -1.40 -7.87 -15.41
N LEU A 249 -0.24 -8.18 -15.98
CA LEU A 249 0.60 -7.22 -16.72
C LEU A 249 -0.01 -6.81 -18.06
N LYS A 250 -1.05 -7.49 -18.54
CA LYS A 250 -1.77 -7.11 -19.75
C LYS A 250 -2.94 -6.17 -19.46
N ASP A 251 -3.28 -5.97 -18.18
CA ASP A 251 -4.41 -5.12 -17.80
C ASP A 251 -4.04 -3.64 -17.92
N PRO A 252 -4.65 -2.89 -18.86
CA PRO A 252 -4.33 -1.49 -19.08
C PRO A 252 -4.64 -0.60 -17.87
N PHE A 253 -5.68 -0.93 -17.09
CA PHE A 253 -6.02 -0.18 -15.88
C PHE A 253 -4.87 -0.26 -14.87
N LEU A 254 -4.40 -1.48 -14.62
CA LEU A 254 -3.34 -1.74 -13.64
C LEU A 254 -2.01 -1.17 -14.11
N ASN A 255 -1.70 -1.26 -15.40
CA ASN A 255 -0.47 -0.71 -15.96
C ASN A 255 -0.40 0.82 -15.84
N ILE A 256 -1.49 1.54 -16.14
CA ILE A 256 -1.53 3.00 -16.01
C ILE A 256 -1.48 3.41 -14.54
N LEU A 257 -2.19 2.70 -13.66
CA LEU A 257 -2.13 2.95 -12.21
C LEU A 257 -0.72 2.72 -11.66
N ASN A 258 -0.05 1.67 -12.12
CA ASN A 258 1.34 1.36 -11.74
C ASN A 258 2.33 2.38 -12.28
N ALA A 259 2.15 2.86 -13.51
CA ALA A 259 2.95 3.96 -14.06
C ALA A 259 2.81 5.22 -13.19
N ALA A 260 1.57 5.60 -12.85
CA ALA A 260 1.32 6.70 -11.91
C ALA A 260 2.00 6.45 -10.55
N GLY A 261 1.93 5.21 -10.06
CA GLY A 261 2.54 4.73 -8.82
C GLY A 261 4.06 4.82 -8.79
N PHE A 262 4.72 4.46 -9.89
CA PHE A 262 6.17 4.56 -10.00
C PHE A 262 6.64 6.01 -9.85
N PHE A 263 6.06 6.93 -10.62
CA PHE A 263 6.47 8.33 -10.58
C PHE A 263 6.11 8.99 -9.24
N ILE A 264 4.90 8.80 -8.71
CA ILE A 264 4.52 9.40 -7.43
C ILE A 264 5.44 8.93 -6.30
N GLN A 265 5.87 7.67 -6.31
CA GLN A 265 6.70 7.14 -5.25
C GLN A 265 8.15 7.66 -5.29
N VAL A 266 8.71 7.85 -6.50
CA VAL A 266 9.99 8.56 -6.67
C VAL A 266 9.86 9.99 -6.13
N GLY A 267 8.83 10.72 -6.56
CA GLY A 267 8.59 12.10 -6.12
C GLY A 267 8.33 12.21 -4.61
N TYR A 268 7.58 11.26 -4.05
CA TYR A 268 7.26 11.18 -2.63
C TYR A 268 8.53 11.03 -1.77
N THR A 269 9.54 10.33 -2.26
CA THR A 269 10.73 10.07 -1.45
C THR A 269 11.60 11.33 -1.27
N VAL A 270 11.54 12.30 -2.19
CA VAL A 270 12.40 13.50 -2.14
C VAL A 270 12.07 14.42 -0.94
N PRO A 271 10.82 14.88 -0.72
CA PRO A 271 10.52 15.74 0.44
C PRO A 271 10.82 15.03 1.76
N LEU A 272 10.51 13.74 1.87
CA LEU A 272 10.77 12.98 3.10
C LEU A 272 12.25 12.92 3.47
N LEU A 273 13.14 12.73 2.49
CA LEU A 273 14.57 12.60 2.74
C LEU A 273 15.28 13.96 2.84
N TYR A 274 14.96 14.90 1.96
CA TYR A 274 15.76 16.10 1.74
C TYR A 274 15.15 17.39 2.32
N PHE A 275 13.87 17.40 2.69
CA PHE A 275 13.27 18.59 3.28
C PHE A 275 13.95 19.03 4.60
N PRO A 276 14.24 18.15 5.57
CA PRO A 276 14.98 18.54 6.78
C PRO A 276 16.38 19.10 6.46
N ALA A 277 17.05 18.55 5.46
CA ALA A 277 18.36 19.05 5.01
C ALA A 277 18.24 20.45 4.37
N SER A 278 17.16 20.71 3.62
CA SER A 278 16.91 22.05 3.05
C SER A 278 16.63 23.11 4.12
N LEU A 279 15.93 22.78 5.21
CA LEU A 279 15.75 23.68 6.35
C LEU A 279 17.07 23.95 7.08
N LYS A 280 17.92 22.94 7.23
CA LYS A 280 19.26 23.12 7.81
C LYS A 280 20.13 24.05 6.96
N ALA A 281 20.04 23.94 5.63
CA ALA A 281 20.75 24.84 4.71
C ALA A 281 20.29 26.30 4.80
N LEU A 282 19.06 26.56 5.27
CA LEU A 282 18.57 27.90 5.60
C LEU A 282 19.08 28.43 6.96
N GLY A 283 19.90 27.68 7.69
CA GLY A 283 20.50 28.08 8.96
C GLY A 283 19.76 27.60 10.22
N TYR A 284 18.71 26.78 10.08
CA TYR A 284 18.00 26.22 11.23
C TYR A 284 18.74 25.03 11.85
N SER A 285 18.52 24.80 13.15
CA SER A 285 19.16 23.70 13.88
C SER A 285 18.70 22.32 13.39
N GLN A 286 19.56 21.31 13.52
CA GLN A 286 19.24 19.92 13.13
C GLN A 286 17.96 19.42 13.81
N THR A 287 17.81 19.69 15.11
CA THR A 287 16.63 19.29 15.89
C THR A 287 15.37 19.96 15.38
N PHE A 288 15.43 21.27 15.10
CA PHE A 288 14.29 21.99 14.56
C PHE A 288 13.86 21.44 13.20
N SER A 289 14.81 21.23 12.28
CA SER A 289 14.54 20.72 10.93
C SER A 289 13.99 19.29 10.93
N THR A 290 14.47 18.43 11.83
CA THR A 290 13.99 17.03 11.95
C THR A 290 12.61 16.96 12.62
N ASN A 291 12.31 17.87 13.55
CA ASN A 291 11.00 17.95 14.20
C ASN A 291 9.86 18.28 13.22
N PHE A 292 10.13 18.87 12.06
CA PHE A 292 9.12 19.06 11.01
C PHE A 292 8.51 17.74 10.50
N ILE A 293 9.21 16.61 10.65
CA ILE A 293 8.64 15.27 10.36
C ILE A 293 7.41 14.99 11.22
N MET A 294 7.33 15.54 12.43
CA MET A 294 6.12 15.44 13.26
C MET A 294 4.95 16.21 12.66
N VAL A 295 5.20 17.41 12.11
CA VAL A 295 4.17 18.19 11.39
C VAL A 295 3.63 17.37 10.22
N TYR A 296 4.52 16.82 9.39
CA TYR A 296 4.14 15.92 8.30
C TYR A 296 3.34 14.72 8.80
N SER A 297 3.75 14.09 9.91
CA SER A 297 3.07 12.91 10.45
C SER A 297 1.64 13.24 10.88
N VAL A 298 1.43 14.37 11.55
CA VAL A 298 0.10 14.84 11.98
C VAL A 298 -0.77 15.20 10.77
N THR A 299 -0.27 15.99 9.82
CA THR A 299 -1.07 16.37 8.64
C THR A 299 -1.35 15.16 7.75
N SER A 300 -0.45 14.18 7.71
CA SER A 300 -0.63 12.90 7.03
C SER A 300 -1.74 12.03 7.63
N ILE A 301 -1.89 12.00 8.95
CA ILE A 301 -3.03 11.35 9.60
C ILE A 301 -4.32 12.01 9.14
N ILE A 302 -4.40 13.35 9.22
CA ILE A 302 -5.60 14.09 8.81
C ILE A 302 -5.92 13.82 7.33
N GLY A 303 -4.91 13.86 6.47
CA GLY A 303 -5.04 13.64 5.03
C GLY A 303 -5.61 12.27 4.69
N ARG A 304 -5.12 11.23 5.35
CA ARG A 304 -5.57 9.85 5.13
C ARG A 304 -6.97 9.59 5.69
N LEU A 305 -7.31 10.15 6.85
CA LEU A 305 -8.66 10.06 7.40
C LEU A 305 -9.68 10.76 6.50
N VAL A 306 -9.40 12.00 6.11
CA VAL A 306 -10.30 12.81 5.27
C VAL A 306 -10.44 12.19 3.88
N SER A 307 -9.33 11.85 3.22
CA SER A 307 -9.37 11.24 1.89
C SER A 307 -10.02 9.86 1.89
N GLY A 308 -9.79 9.05 2.94
CA GLY A 308 -10.45 7.76 3.14
C GLY A 308 -11.96 7.92 3.31
N GLN A 309 -12.41 8.84 4.17
CA GLN A 309 -13.84 9.09 4.34
C GLN A 309 -14.49 9.64 3.05
N LEU A 310 -13.82 10.57 2.35
CA LEU A 310 -14.30 11.08 1.07
C LEU A 310 -14.39 9.99 0.01
N ALA A 311 -13.53 8.96 0.06
CA ALA A 311 -13.54 7.85 -0.88
C ALA A 311 -14.81 6.98 -0.80
N ASP A 312 -15.56 7.05 0.31
CA ASP A 312 -16.85 6.36 0.44
C ASP A 312 -17.97 7.07 -0.37
N SER A 313 -17.81 8.35 -0.72
CA SER A 313 -18.82 9.14 -1.47
C SER A 313 -18.32 9.63 -2.83
N ILE A 314 -17.01 9.80 -2.98
CA ILE A 314 -16.34 10.34 -4.18
C ILE A 314 -15.40 9.27 -4.71
N LYS A 315 -15.37 9.06 -6.02
CA LYS A 315 -14.45 8.10 -6.65
C LYS A 315 -12.99 8.40 -6.24
N PRO A 316 -12.24 7.42 -5.72
CA PRO A 316 -10.87 7.65 -5.20
C PRO A 316 -9.92 8.33 -6.20
N ILE A 317 -10.08 8.03 -7.50
CA ILE A 317 -9.30 8.65 -8.57
C ILE A 317 -9.44 10.17 -8.64
N ASN A 318 -10.63 10.72 -8.39
CA ASN A 318 -10.84 12.17 -8.42
C ASN A 318 -10.13 12.84 -7.24
N ILE A 319 -10.16 12.20 -6.07
CA ILE A 319 -9.46 12.66 -4.87
C ILE A 319 -7.95 12.68 -5.13
N LEU A 320 -7.41 11.62 -5.73
CA LEU A 320 -5.98 11.54 -6.07
C LEU A 320 -5.54 12.60 -7.08
N ILE A 321 -6.34 12.87 -8.12
CA ILE A 321 -6.06 13.94 -9.08
C ILE A 321 -5.89 15.29 -8.37
N VAL A 322 -6.84 15.64 -7.49
CA VAL A 322 -6.78 16.89 -6.71
C VAL A 322 -5.55 16.91 -5.79
N CYS A 323 -5.30 15.80 -5.07
CA CYS A 323 -4.15 15.69 -4.18
C CYS A 323 -2.81 15.86 -4.91
N HIS A 324 -2.64 15.20 -6.06
CA HIS A 324 -1.40 15.26 -6.85
C HIS A 324 -1.22 16.64 -7.48
N PHE A 325 -2.30 17.27 -7.94
CA PHE A 325 -2.27 18.64 -8.46
C PHE A 325 -1.83 19.63 -7.38
N ILE A 326 -2.49 19.64 -6.21
CA ILE A 326 -2.14 20.54 -5.10
C ILE A 326 -0.69 20.32 -4.66
N THR A 327 -0.27 19.05 -4.53
CA THR A 327 1.10 18.73 -4.09
C THR A 327 2.14 19.16 -5.13
N SER A 328 1.90 18.94 -6.42
CA SER A 328 2.80 19.40 -7.48
C SER A 328 2.96 20.92 -7.47
N VAL A 329 1.84 21.66 -7.43
CA VAL A 329 1.86 23.12 -7.34
C VAL A 329 2.58 23.58 -6.09
N ALA A 330 2.34 22.97 -4.93
CA ALA A 330 3.01 23.32 -3.68
C ALA A 330 4.53 23.07 -3.74
N ILE A 331 5.00 21.99 -4.38
CA ILE A 331 6.43 21.73 -4.58
C ILE A 331 7.06 22.87 -5.40
N PHE A 332 6.47 23.21 -6.55
CA PHE A 332 7.04 24.24 -7.44
C PHE A 332 6.92 25.66 -6.89
N THR A 333 5.86 25.99 -6.17
CA THR A 333 5.62 27.36 -5.70
C THR A 333 6.16 27.64 -4.31
N LEU A 334 5.97 26.71 -3.37
CA LEU A 334 6.30 26.94 -1.97
C LEU A 334 7.66 26.36 -1.58
N TRP A 335 8.05 25.20 -2.12
CA TRP A 335 9.34 24.60 -1.78
C TRP A 335 10.49 25.07 -2.68
N LEU A 336 10.29 25.07 -4.00
CA LEU A 336 11.32 25.47 -4.96
C LEU A 336 11.63 26.97 -4.89
N LEU A 337 10.58 27.80 -4.97
CA LEU A 337 10.71 29.26 -4.97
C LEU A 337 10.77 29.85 -3.55
N GLY A 338 10.22 29.13 -2.55
CA GLY A 338 10.31 29.57 -1.16
C GLY A 338 11.76 29.58 -0.69
N LYS A 339 12.16 30.66 -0.02
CA LYS A 339 13.50 30.80 0.59
C LYS A 339 13.41 31.22 2.06
N SER A 340 12.28 30.93 2.71
CA SER A 340 12.00 31.28 4.10
C SER A 340 11.17 30.19 4.79
N LEU A 341 11.06 30.27 6.12
CA LEU A 341 10.40 29.24 6.93
C LEU A 341 8.90 29.11 6.64
N ALA A 342 8.21 30.23 6.45
CA ALA A 342 6.76 30.24 6.24
C ALA A 342 6.31 29.41 5.02
N PRO A 343 6.83 29.63 3.79
CA PRO A 343 6.46 28.82 2.64
C PRO A 343 6.88 27.35 2.80
N TYR A 344 8.02 27.07 3.46
CA TYR A 344 8.46 25.69 3.72
C TYR A 344 7.53 24.97 4.69
N ALA A 345 7.07 25.65 5.74
CA ALA A 345 6.15 25.08 6.71
C ALA A 345 4.78 24.79 6.09
N ILE A 346 4.25 25.75 5.30
CA ILE A 346 2.99 25.56 4.57
C ILE A 346 3.11 24.41 3.57
N PHE A 347 4.20 24.38 2.80
CA PHE A 347 4.50 23.29 1.87
C PHE A 347 4.46 21.94 2.58
N PHE A 348 5.22 21.77 3.67
CA PHE A 348 5.38 20.47 4.30
C PHE A 348 4.09 19.99 4.98
N ALA A 349 3.28 20.92 5.50
CA ALA A 349 1.94 20.64 5.98
C ALA A 349 1.01 20.15 4.85
N LEU A 350 0.96 20.85 3.72
CA LEU A 350 0.18 20.46 2.53
C LEU A 350 0.66 19.13 1.95
N TYR A 351 1.97 18.92 1.91
CA TYR A 351 2.58 17.69 1.44
C TYR A 351 2.18 16.50 2.31
N GLY A 352 2.14 16.65 3.64
CA GLY A 352 1.60 15.62 4.52
C GLY A 352 0.10 15.37 4.27
N LEU A 353 -0.70 16.42 4.08
CA LEU A 353 -2.15 16.31 3.88
C LEU A 353 -2.54 15.65 2.54
N PHE A 354 -1.83 15.97 1.46
CA PHE A 354 -2.21 15.58 0.10
C PHE A 354 -1.24 14.58 -0.55
N GLY A 355 0.05 14.63 -0.25
CA GLY A 355 1.08 13.86 -0.94
C GLY A 355 1.12 12.36 -0.60
N VAL A 356 0.39 11.92 0.44
CA VAL A 356 0.44 10.55 0.99
C VAL A 356 -0.70 9.65 0.56
N ASN A 357 -1.75 10.22 -0.05
CA ASN A 357 -3.05 9.54 -0.21
C ASN A 357 -3.03 8.46 -1.29
N PHE A 358 -2.00 8.42 -2.13
CA PHE A 358 -1.85 7.37 -3.15
C PHE A 358 -1.76 5.97 -2.51
N PHE A 359 -1.02 5.84 -1.41
CA PHE A 359 -0.85 4.57 -0.70
C PHE A 359 -2.15 3.97 -0.14
N SER A 360 -3.10 4.81 0.26
CA SER A 360 -4.39 4.37 0.82
C SER A 360 -5.44 4.19 -0.28
N LEU A 361 -5.53 5.14 -1.21
CA LEU A 361 -6.57 5.15 -2.23
C LEU A 361 -6.26 4.21 -3.41
N GLY A 362 -5.00 3.91 -3.71
CA GLY A 362 -4.61 2.95 -4.74
C GLY A 362 -5.22 1.56 -4.51
N PRO A 363 -5.00 0.92 -3.35
CA PRO A 363 -5.63 -0.35 -3.00
C PRO A 363 -7.16 -0.29 -2.97
N SER A 364 -7.76 0.85 -2.63
CA SER A 364 -9.22 1.05 -2.70
C SER A 364 -9.73 0.98 -4.14
N MET A 365 -9.04 1.64 -5.10
CA MET A 365 -9.37 1.55 -6.53
C MET A 365 -9.28 0.12 -7.06
N ILE A 366 -8.23 -0.61 -6.65
CA ILE A 366 -8.07 -2.03 -7.00
C ILE A 366 -9.21 -2.87 -6.42
N SER A 367 -9.54 -2.66 -5.15
CA SER A 367 -10.62 -3.41 -4.48
C SER A 367 -11.99 -3.16 -5.10
N ALA A 368 -12.24 -1.96 -5.62
CA ALA A 368 -13.49 -1.61 -6.31
C ALA A 368 -13.59 -2.21 -7.72
N ARG A 369 -12.46 -2.51 -8.38
CA ARG A 369 -12.41 -2.97 -9.78
C ARG A 369 -12.28 -4.49 -9.93
N TYR A 370 -11.53 -5.15 -9.04
CA TYR A 370 -11.20 -6.56 -9.17
C TYR A 370 -12.08 -7.44 -8.26
N PRO A 371 -12.42 -8.66 -8.70
CA PRO A 371 -13.00 -9.67 -7.82
C PRO A 371 -12.08 -9.95 -6.63
N ILE A 372 -12.66 -10.20 -5.45
CA ILE A 372 -11.93 -10.31 -4.17
C ILE A 372 -10.77 -11.32 -4.20
N LYS A 373 -10.89 -12.38 -5.00
CA LYS A 373 -9.85 -13.41 -5.20
C LYS A 373 -8.60 -12.89 -5.93
N ARG A 374 -8.74 -11.85 -6.76
CA ARG A 374 -7.65 -11.22 -7.55
C ARG A 374 -7.15 -9.91 -6.95
N VAL A 375 -7.88 -9.28 -6.02
CA VAL A 375 -7.48 -8.04 -5.32
C VAL A 375 -6.09 -8.18 -4.68
N SER A 376 -5.84 -9.31 -4.02
CA SER A 376 -4.55 -9.55 -3.36
C SER A 376 -3.38 -9.59 -4.36
N GLN A 377 -3.59 -10.14 -5.56
CA GLN A 377 -2.56 -10.19 -6.60
C GLN A 377 -2.37 -8.82 -7.28
N ALA A 378 -3.45 -8.07 -7.49
CA ALA A 378 -3.37 -6.71 -8.03
C ALA A 378 -2.66 -5.76 -7.08
N ASN A 379 -2.99 -5.81 -5.78
CA ASN A 379 -2.28 -5.06 -4.74
C ASN A 379 -0.81 -5.46 -4.66
N ALA A 380 -0.50 -6.75 -4.77
CA ALA A 380 0.88 -7.21 -4.80
C ALA A 380 1.68 -6.62 -5.98
N LEU A 381 1.12 -6.59 -7.18
CA LEU A 381 1.78 -5.95 -8.33
C LEU A 381 1.91 -4.43 -8.13
N TYR A 382 0.90 -3.80 -7.56
CA TYR A 382 0.91 -2.39 -7.21
C TYR A 382 2.05 -2.05 -6.23
N PHE A 383 2.15 -2.77 -5.11
CA PHE A 383 3.24 -2.56 -4.15
C PHE A 383 4.60 -3.01 -4.67
N LEU A 384 4.67 -3.98 -5.58
CA LEU A 384 5.90 -4.34 -6.28
C LEU A 384 6.46 -3.13 -7.05
N VAL A 385 5.62 -2.45 -7.83
CA VAL A 385 6.05 -1.27 -8.60
C VAL A 385 6.44 -0.11 -7.68
N LEU A 386 5.70 0.12 -6.59
CA LEU A 386 6.12 1.10 -5.57
C LEU A 386 7.48 0.74 -4.95
N GLY A 387 7.72 -0.54 -4.63
CA GLY A 387 9.00 -0.97 -4.08
C GLY A 387 10.16 -0.81 -5.06
N LEU A 388 9.96 -1.16 -6.33
CA LEU A 388 10.96 -0.97 -7.41
C LEU A 388 11.28 0.50 -7.64
N SER A 389 10.26 1.37 -7.57
CA SER A 389 10.45 2.80 -7.73
C SER A 389 11.30 3.40 -6.61
N VAL A 390 11.21 2.90 -5.38
CA VAL A 390 12.10 3.33 -4.28
C VAL A 390 13.52 2.79 -4.50
N PHE A 391 13.62 1.50 -4.85
CA PHE A 391 14.91 0.83 -5.07
C PHE A 391 15.77 1.57 -6.09
N ILE A 392 15.15 1.99 -7.19
CA ILE A 392 15.79 2.73 -8.29
C ILE A 392 15.84 4.23 -7.97
N GLY A 393 14.77 4.79 -7.43
CA GLY A 393 14.58 6.23 -7.24
C GLY A 393 15.54 6.84 -6.22
N ILE A 394 15.71 6.22 -5.04
CA ILE A 394 16.58 6.77 -3.99
C ILE A 394 18.02 6.95 -4.48
N PRO A 395 18.69 5.93 -5.05
CA PRO A 395 20.05 6.10 -5.58
C PRO A 395 20.12 7.15 -6.70
N LEU A 396 19.15 7.19 -7.61
CA LEU A 396 19.14 8.18 -8.70
C LEU A 396 19.00 9.61 -8.18
N ILE A 397 18.11 9.84 -7.20
CA ILE A 397 17.95 11.15 -6.56
C ILE A 397 19.23 11.54 -5.82
N GLY A 398 19.86 10.58 -5.12
CA GLY A 398 21.16 10.81 -4.45
C GLY A 398 22.27 11.20 -5.43
N LEU A 399 22.37 10.50 -6.56
CA LEU A 399 23.31 10.83 -7.64
C LEU A 399 23.02 12.20 -8.26
N ALA A 400 21.76 12.55 -8.47
CA ALA A 400 21.37 13.88 -8.95
C ALA A 400 21.78 14.97 -7.95
N PHE A 401 21.52 14.75 -6.66
CA PHE A 401 21.93 15.69 -5.60
C PHE A 401 23.45 15.86 -5.53
N GLN A 402 24.22 14.79 -5.75
CA GLN A 402 25.67 14.84 -5.75
C GLN A 402 26.25 15.53 -7.00
N LYS A 403 25.89 15.04 -8.20
CA LYS A 403 26.52 15.47 -9.46
C LYS A 403 26.02 16.81 -9.97
N LEU A 404 24.74 17.08 -9.79
CA LEU A 404 24.12 18.30 -10.30
C LEU A 404 24.05 19.36 -9.18
N GLY A 405 23.78 18.93 -7.95
CA GLY A 405 23.51 19.83 -6.83
C GLY A 405 24.72 20.11 -5.94
N ASN A 406 25.86 19.46 -6.19
CA ASN A 406 27.07 19.52 -5.37
C ASN A 406 26.81 19.26 -3.87
N ARG A 407 25.74 18.52 -3.53
CA ARG A 407 25.23 18.29 -2.17
C ARG A 407 24.86 19.55 -1.36
N VAL A 408 24.70 20.69 -2.03
CA VAL A 408 24.34 21.97 -1.39
C VAL A 408 23.09 22.59 -2.02
N HIS A 409 22.91 22.42 -3.33
CA HIS A 409 21.78 22.95 -4.07
C HIS A 409 20.66 21.90 -4.20
N PHE A 410 19.52 22.17 -3.55
CA PHE A 410 18.37 21.27 -3.52
C PHE A 410 17.44 21.43 -4.76
N GLU A 411 17.66 22.45 -5.59
CA GLU A 411 16.71 22.83 -6.65
C GLU A 411 16.41 21.71 -7.64
N GLN A 412 17.43 20.95 -8.07
CA GLN A 412 17.23 19.89 -9.06
C GLN A 412 16.41 18.72 -8.50
N ILE A 413 16.66 18.32 -7.25
CA ILE A 413 15.88 17.24 -6.64
C ILE A 413 14.45 17.69 -6.36
N ILE A 414 14.24 18.97 -6.02
CA ILE A 414 12.89 19.55 -5.86
C ILE A 414 12.16 19.55 -7.21
N ILE A 415 12.84 19.91 -8.30
CA ILE A 415 12.28 19.86 -9.67
C ILE A 415 11.94 18.42 -10.06
N ILE A 416 12.82 17.45 -9.78
CA ILE A 416 12.54 16.01 -10.01
C ILE A 416 11.28 15.61 -9.24
N SER A 417 11.17 15.98 -7.97
CA SER A 417 10.01 15.70 -7.13
C SER A 417 8.71 16.24 -7.75
N GLY A 418 8.67 17.54 -8.06
CA GLY A 418 7.47 18.18 -8.64
C GLY A 418 7.11 17.59 -10.00
N THR A 419 8.11 17.30 -10.83
CA THR A 419 7.90 16.70 -12.17
C THR A 419 7.32 15.30 -12.06
N CYS A 420 7.83 14.48 -11.14
CA CYS A 420 7.28 13.15 -10.86
C CYS A 420 5.81 13.20 -10.40
N PHE A 421 5.44 14.15 -9.53
CA PHE A 421 4.05 14.38 -9.15
C PHE A 421 3.18 14.79 -10.35
N THR A 422 3.68 15.68 -11.22
CA THR A 422 2.97 16.08 -12.44
C THR A 422 2.80 14.93 -13.44
N ILE A 423 3.83 14.12 -13.67
CA ILE A 423 3.73 12.94 -14.54
C ILE A 423 2.70 11.95 -13.97
N SER A 424 2.72 11.71 -12.66
CA SER A 424 1.72 10.87 -12.01
C SER A 424 0.30 11.43 -12.17
N LEU A 425 0.13 12.75 -12.03
CA LEU A 425 -1.15 13.43 -12.29
C LEU A 425 -1.63 13.20 -13.73
N ILE A 426 -0.75 13.29 -14.73
CA ILE A 426 -1.09 13.03 -16.13
C ILE A 426 -1.58 11.59 -16.31
N PHE A 427 -0.88 10.59 -15.74
CA PHE A 427 -1.34 9.20 -15.80
C PHE A 427 -2.69 8.99 -15.11
N LEU A 428 -2.94 9.65 -13.98
CA LEU A 428 -4.25 9.59 -13.30
C LEU A 428 -5.36 10.23 -14.13
N LEU A 429 -5.09 11.34 -14.83
CA LEU A 429 -6.03 11.94 -15.77
C LEU A 429 -6.32 11.00 -16.95
N ILE A 430 -5.29 10.41 -17.55
CA ILE A 430 -5.43 9.39 -18.62
C ILE A 430 -6.29 8.23 -18.12
N LEU A 431 -6.01 7.72 -16.92
CA LEU A 431 -6.79 6.65 -16.28
C LEU A 431 -8.25 7.07 -16.09
N ARG A 432 -8.50 8.31 -15.66
CA ARG A 432 -9.86 8.84 -15.42
C ARG A 432 -10.70 8.90 -16.68
N PHE A 433 -10.12 9.31 -17.81
CA PHE A 433 -10.82 9.41 -19.09
C PHE A 433 -10.90 8.07 -19.83
N SER A 434 -9.95 7.16 -19.59
CA SER A 434 -9.90 5.85 -20.27
C SER A 434 -10.60 4.73 -19.51
N MET A 435 -10.98 4.94 -18.25
CA MET A 435 -11.55 3.91 -17.36
C MET A 435 -12.77 3.18 -17.96
N HIS A 436 -13.60 3.91 -18.71
CA HIS A 436 -14.81 3.35 -19.35
C HIS A 436 -14.51 2.43 -20.53
N LYS A 437 -13.29 2.49 -21.10
CA LYS A 437 -12.86 1.72 -22.26
C LYS A 437 -12.18 0.40 -21.88
N PHE A 438 -11.90 0.18 -20.60
CA PHE A 438 -11.17 -1.01 -20.16
C PHE A 438 -12.12 -2.16 -19.84
N PRO A 439 -11.89 -3.36 -20.40
CA PRO A 439 -12.69 -4.54 -20.09
C PRO A 439 -12.56 -4.93 -18.62
N LEU A 440 -13.63 -5.46 -18.03
CA LEU A 440 -13.59 -5.96 -16.65
C LEU A 440 -12.68 -7.19 -16.60
N PRO A 441 -11.84 -7.35 -15.56
CA PRO A 441 -10.94 -8.49 -15.46
C PRO A 441 -11.72 -9.79 -15.22
N GLY A 442 -12.14 -10.45 -16.29
CA GLY A 442 -13.01 -11.63 -16.27
C GLY A 442 -14.01 -11.76 -17.43
N GLU A 443 -14.10 -10.75 -18.31
CA GLU A 443 -14.74 -10.87 -19.63
C GLU A 443 -13.81 -11.49 -20.68
#